data_AF-A0A536FLW0-F1
#
_entry.id   AF-A0A536FLW0-F1
#
_cell.length_a   1.000
_cell.length_b   1.000
_cell.length_c   1.000
_cell.angle_alpha   90.00
_cell.angle_beta   90.00
_cell.angle_gamma   90.00
#
_symmetry.space_group_name_H-M   'P 1'
#
loop_
_entity.id
_entity.type
_entity.pdbx_description
1 polymer ?
#
loop_
_entity_poly.entity_id
_entity_poly.type
_entity_poly.pdbx_seq_one_letter_code
_entity_poly.pdbx_strand_id
1 'polypeptide(L)'
;MMLPSRVAIAVSLHHIFEPGERVVVAVSGGPDSLALLSVLREILPAVPLHLTVAHFDHGWRPDSQDDRDFVASMAAQWGYTFHTARAAGDTPHTESVARTARYAFLRRIAGETNSTAIALGHTQDDQVETLLLHLLRGSGSRGLGAMRRRDQDL
;
A
#
# COMPACT_ATOMS: atom_id res chain seq x y z
N MET A 1 -14.49 -7.25 -18.90
CA MET A 1 -13.82 -5.98 -18.58
C MET A 1 -12.57 -6.29 -17.78
N MET A 2 -11.40 -5.81 -18.22
CA MET A 2 -10.12 -6.08 -17.57
C MET A 2 -10.04 -5.37 -16.19
N LEU A 3 -9.26 -5.93 -15.26
CA LEU A 3 -9.09 -5.39 -13.90
C LEU A 3 -8.69 -3.89 -13.87
N PRO A 4 -7.75 -3.39 -14.71
CA PRO A 4 -7.38 -1.97 -14.74
C PRO A 4 -8.54 -1.04 -15.07
N SER A 5 -9.40 -1.42 -16.01
CA SER A 5 -10.56 -0.62 -16.39
C SER A 5 -11.58 -0.50 -15.24
N ARG A 6 -11.77 -1.58 -14.46
CA ARG A 6 -12.63 -1.54 -13.27
C ARG A 6 -12.06 -0.63 -12.19
N VAL A 7 -10.74 -0.67 -12.00
CA VAL A 7 -10.08 0.17 -11.00
C VAL A 7 -10.11 1.64 -11.42
N ALA A 8 -9.84 1.97 -12.68
CA ALA A 8 -9.97 3.34 -13.19
C ALA A 8 -11.38 3.91 -12.95
N ILE A 9 -12.42 3.13 -13.28
CA ILE A 9 -13.81 3.52 -13.03
C ILE A 9 -14.06 3.73 -11.54
N ALA A 10 -13.60 2.82 -10.68
CA ALA A 10 -13.81 2.94 -9.24
C ALA A 10 -13.06 4.16 -8.65
N VAL A 11 -11.86 4.46 -9.13
CA VAL A 11 -11.08 5.64 -8.74
C VAL A 11 -11.84 6.92 -9.12
N SER A 12 -12.33 7.02 -10.36
CA SER A 12 -13.09 8.19 -10.82
C SER A 12 -14.43 8.33 -10.11
N LEU A 13 -15.24 7.26 -9.99
CA LEU A 13 -16.57 7.31 -9.40
C LEU A 13 -16.57 7.69 -7.92
N HIS A 14 -15.51 7.33 -7.21
CA HIS A 14 -15.41 7.56 -5.77
C HIS A 14 -14.40 8.65 -5.41
N HIS A 15 -13.88 9.38 -6.39
CA HIS A 15 -12.86 10.42 -6.20
C HIS A 15 -11.72 9.95 -5.28
N ILE A 16 -11.20 8.74 -5.55
CA ILE A 16 -10.16 8.13 -4.71
C ILE A 16 -8.85 8.92 -4.84
N PHE A 17 -8.52 9.38 -6.05
CA PHE A 17 -7.36 10.22 -6.33
C PHE A 17 -7.74 11.44 -7.14
N GLU A 18 -6.98 12.52 -6.94
CA GLU A 18 -7.04 13.71 -7.78
C GLU A 18 -6.01 13.63 -8.94
N PRO A 19 -6.30 14.18 -10.13
CA PRO A 19 -5.32 14.28 -11.20
C PRO A 19 -4.07 15.07 -10.77
N GLY A 20 -2.88 14.51 -11.03
CA GLY A 20 -1.60 15.07 -10.61
C GLY A 20 -1.22 14.78 -9.16
N GLU A 21 -2.03 13.98 -8.44
CA GLU A 21 -1.74 13.63 -7.05
C GLU A 21 -0.44 12.81 -6.93
N ARG A 22 0.32 13.08 -5.87
CA ARG A 22 1.59 12.38 -5.56
C ARG A 22 1.30 11.27 -4.54
N VAL A 23 1.56 10.03 -4.93
CA VAL A 23 1.13 8.84 -4.20
C VAL A 23 2.33 7.95 -3.87
N VAL A 24 2.49 7.61 -2.58
CA VAL A 24 3.41 6.54 -2.16
C VAL A 24 2.69 5.21 -2.28
N VAL A 25 3.22 4.28 -3.07
CA VAL A 25 2.68 2.93 -3.22
C VAL A 25 3.49 1.98 -2.34
N ALA A 26 2.85 1.38 -1.35
CA ALA A 26 3.49 0.39 -0.49
C ALA A 26 3.57 -0.97 -1.19
N VAL A 27 4.79 -1.42 -1.50
CA VAL A 27 5.03 -2.66 -2.24
C VAL A 27 5.85 -3.63 -1.39
N SER A 28 5.22 -4.70 -0.91
CA SER A 28 5.87 -5.71 -0.06
C SER A 28 6.67 -6.74 -0.85
N GLY A 29 6.46 -6.84 -2.16
CA GLY A 29 6.97 -7.94 -3.00
C GLY A 29 5.97 -9.08 -3.17
N GLY A 30 4.89 -9.09 -2.37
CA GLY A 30 3.78 -10.02 -2.54
C GLY A 30 2.86 -9.67 -3.73
N PRO A 31 2.10 -10.66 -4.25
CA PRO A 31 1.33 -10.54 -5.48
C PRO A 31 0.34 -9.37 -5.47
N ASP A 32 -0.36 -9.12 -4.35
CA ASP A 32 -1.37 -8.05 -4.27
C ASP A 32 -0.75 -6.66 -4.38
N SER A 33 0.42 -6.47 -3.77
CA SER A 33 1.14 -5.20 -3.79
C SER A 33 1.77 -4.92 -5.16
N LEU A 34 2.21 -5.98 -5.86
CA LEU A 34 2.69 -5.91 -7.25
C LEU A 34 1.53 -5.63 -8.21
N ALA A 35 0.38 -6.29 -8.02
CA ALA A 35 -0.83 -6.07 -8.79
C ALA A 35 -1.32 -4.62 -8.62
N LEU A 36 -1.31 -4.09 -7.40
CA LEU A 36 -1.63 -2.68 -7.14
C LEU A 36 -0.74 -1.75 -7.96
N LEU A 37 0.58 -1.92 -7.90
CA LEU A 37 1.51 -1.06 -8.66
C LEU A 37 1.29 -1.19 -10.17
N SER A 38 1.09 -2.41 -10.67
CA SER A 38 0.82 -2.67 -12.09
C SER A 38 -0.46 -1.98 -12.55
N VAL A 39 -1.55 -2.11 -11.79
CA VAL A 39 -2.81 -1.48 -12.12
C VAL A 39 -2.70 0.05 -12.07
N LEU A 40 -2.09 0.62 -11.03
CA LEU A 40 -1.89 2.07 -10.93
C LEU A 40 -1.09 2.61 -12.11
N ARG A 41 -0.04 1.88 -12.54
CA ARG A 41 0.74 2.21 -13.74
C ARG A 41 -0.11 2.22 -15.01
N GLU A 42 -0.96 1.21 -15.19
CA GLU A 42 -1.78 1.07 -16.39
C GLU A 42 -2.89 2.13 -16.49
N ILE A 43 -3.38 2.63 -15.36
CA ILE A 43 -4.42 3.67 -15.35
C ILE A 43 -3.86 5.10 -15.43
N LEU A 44 -2.53 5.30 -15.37
CA LEU A 44 -1.90 6.63 -15.46
C LEU A 44 -2.40 7.50 -16.62
N PRO A 45 -2.67 6.98 -17.84
CA PRO A 45 -3.21 7.80 -18.93
C PRO A 45 -4.61 8.37 -18.65
N ALA A 46 -5.43 7.66 -17.85
CA ALA A 46 -6.78 8.07 -17.49
C ALA A 46 -6.83 8.85 -16.17
N VAL A 47 -5.95 8.51 -15.23
CA VAL A 47 -5.81 9.13 -13.92
C VAL A 47 -4.32 9.46 -13.74
N PRO A 48 -3.87 10.66 -14.16
CA PRO A 48 -2.46 11.00 -14.07
C PRO A 48 -2.05 11.11 -12.61
N LEU A 49 -1.05 10.32 -12.19
CA LEU A 49 -0.52 10.30 -10.83
C LEU A 49 1.01 10.33 -10.87
N HIS A 50 1.61 10.86 -9.81
CA HIS A 50 3.05 10.77 -9.57
C HIS A 50 3.31 9.68 -8.53
N LEU A 51 3.79 8.52 -8.98
CA LEU A 51 3.98 7.35 -8.11
C LEU A 51 5.40 7.29 -7.55
N THR A 52 5.50 7.02 -6.25
CA THR A 52 6.74 6.66 -5.56
C THR A 52 6.58 5.26 -4.98
N VAL A 53 7.54 4.36 -5.20
CA VAL A 53 7.48 2.99 -4.65
C VAL A 53 8.21 2.95 -3.31
N ALA A 54 7.56 2.39 -2.29
CA ALA A 54 8.14 2.22 -0.96
C ALA A 54 8.01 0.77 -0.47
N HIS A 55 9.13 0.14 -0.13
CA HIS A 55 9.21 -1.21 0.41
C HIS A 55 9.73 -1.21 1.85
N PHE A 56 8.96 -1.79 2.78
CA PHE A 56 9.40 -1.95 4.16
C PHE A 56 9.72 -3.42 4.45
N ASP A 57 10.98 -3.69 4.76
CA ASP A 57 11.45 -5.01 5.15
C ASP A 57 11.25 -5.23 6.66
N HIS A 58 10.41 -6.20 7.01
CA HIS A 58 10.14 -6.56 8.40
C HIS A 58 11.25 -7.41 9.03
N GLY A 59 12.11 -8.06 8.23
CA GLY A 59 13.16 -8.95 8.71
C GLY A 59 12.67 -10.28 9.31
N TRP A 60 11.43 -10.70 9.02
CA TRP A 60 10.85 -11.95 9.53
C TRP A 60 11.43 -13.20 8.88
N ARG A 61 11.84 -13.10 7.60
CA ARG A 61 12.49 -14.20 6.90
C ARG A 61 13.95 -13.88 6.62
N PRO A 62 14.86 -14.87 6.66
CA PRO A 62 16.27 -14.67 6.32
C PRO A 62 16.48 -14.13 4.89
N ASP A 63 15.59 -14.49 3.97
CA ASP A 63 15.59 -14.15 2.54
C ASP A 63 14.73 -12.91 2.21
N SER A 64 14.28 -12.15 3.22
CA SER A 64 13.48 -10.93 3.02
C SER A 64 14.18 -9.85 2.17
N GLN A 65 15.51 -9.93 2.03
CA GLN A 65 16.27 -9.06 1.13
C GLN A 65 15.98 -9.35 -0.34
N ASP A 66 15.61 -10.59 -0.69
CA ASP A 66 15.28 -10.97 -2.06
C ASP A 66 14.00 -10.25 -2.52
N ASP A 67 13.00 -10.10 -1.62
CA ASP A 67 11.78 -9.32 -1.88
C ASP A 67 12.12 -7.83 -2.12
N ARG A 68 13.01 -7.26 -1.30
CA ARG A 68 13.48 -5.87 -1.48
C ARG A 68 14.15 -5.68 -2.84
N ASP A 69 15.07 -6.56 -3.19
CA ASP A 69 15.87 -6.46 -4.41
C ASP A 69 15.00 -6.67 -5.66
N PHE A 70 14.03 -7.59 -5.57
CA PHE A 70 13.00 -7.76 -6.60
C PHE A 70 12.22 -6.46 -6.82
N VAL A 71 11.66 -5.87 -5.76
CA VAL A 71 10.87 -4.63 -5.87
C VAL A 71 11.73 -3.46 -6.36
N ALA A 72 12.97 -3.34 -5.89
CA ALA A 72 13.91 -2.32 -6.33
C ALA A 72 14.19 -2.42 -7.85
N SER A 73 14.44 -3.64 -8.34
CA SER A 73 14.70 -3.89 -9.76
C SER A 73 13.50 -3.54 -10.63
N MET A 74 12.30 -3.91 -10.20
CA MET A 74 11.04 -3.62 -10.89
C MET A 74 10.75 -2.11 -10.92
N ALA A 75 10.95 -1.42 -9.78
CA ALA A 75 10.76 0.03 -9.70
C ALA A 75 11.72 0.76 -10.65
N ALA A 76 13.00 0.36 -10.69
CA ALA A 76 13.99 0.90 -11.62
C ALA A 76 13.59 0.63 -13.09
N GLN A 77 13.17 -0.59 -13.42
CA GLN A 77 12.72 -0.96 -14.76
C GLN A 77 11.52 -0.13 -15.22
N TRP A 78 10.62 0.23 -14.29
CA TRP A 78 9.43 1.02 -14.59
C TRP A 78 9.63 2.54 -14.43
N GLY A 79 10.84 2.98 -14.08
CA GLY A 79 11.19 4.39 -13.95
C GLY A 79 10.63 5.07 -12.70
N TYR A 80 10.33 4.32 -11.65
CA TYR A 80 9.84 4.85 -10.37
C TYR A 80 10.96 5.10 -9.38
N THR A 81 10.81 6.16 -8.58
CA THR A 81 11.65 6.38 -7.40
C THR A 81 11.37 5.30 -6.37
N PHE A 82 12.41 4.67 -5.84
CA PHE A 82 12.32 3.58 -4.89
C PHE A 82 12.89 3.98 -3.53
N HIS A 83 12.10 3.77 -2.48
CA HIS A 83 12.52 3.93 -1.10
C HIS A 83 12.39 2.62 -0.35
N THR A 84 13.33 2.36 0.55
CA THR A 84 13.25 1.20 1.43
C THR A 84 13.75 1.51 2.83
N ALA A 85 13.22 0.79 3.80
CA ALA A 85 13.76 0.71 5.15
C ALA A 85 13.55 -0.71 5.68
N ARG A 86 14.40 -1.09 6.62
CA ARG A 86 14.24 -2.32 7.40
C ARG A 86 13.85 -1.96 8.82
N ALA A 87 13.05 -2.80 9.48
CA ALA A 87 12.77 -2.65 10.90
C ALA A 87 14.08 -2.55 11.71
N ALA A 88 14.20 -1.50 12.52
CA ALA A 88 15.38 -1.27 13.35
C ALA A 88 15.31 -2.10 14.65
N GLY A 89 16.41 -2.74 15.03
CA GLY A 89 16.51 -3.52 16.29
C GLY A 89 16.09 -4.99 16.15
N ASP A 90 15.53 -5.56 17.23
CA ASP A 90 14.95 -6.90 17.23
C ASP A 90 13.76 -6.94 16.27
N THR A 91 13.80 -7.91 15.35
CA THR A 91 12.73 -8.20 14.39
C THR A 91 11.36 -8.13 15.08
N PRO A 92 10.38 -7.34 14.58
CA PRO A 92 9.09 -7.16 15.24
C PRO A 92 8.45 -8.48 15.63
N HIS A 93 8.25 -8.73 16.92
CA HIS A 93 7.70 -10.01 17.38
C HIS A 93 6.18 -10.13 17.19
N THR A 94 5.51 -9.05 16.79
CA THR A 94 4.06 -9.04 16.53
C THR A 94 3.74 -8.27 15.27
N GLU A 95 2.63 -8.65 14.65
CA GLU A 95 2.10 -7.98 13.46
C GLU A 95 1.75 -6.51 13.74
N SER A 96 1.26 -6.19 14.95
CA SER A 96 0.93 -4.81 15.34
C SER A 96 2.16 -3.89 15.35
N VAL A 97 3.29 -4.39 15.87
CA VAL A 97 4.56 -3.64 15.89
C VAL A 97 5.09 -3.49 14.45
N ALA A 98 5.06 -4.56 13.66
CA ALA A 98 5.45 -4.54 12.26
C ALA A 98 4.63 -3.52 11.45
N ARG A 99 3.31 -3.51 11.65
CA ARG A 99 2.39 -2.55 11.02
C ARG A 99 2.72 -1.12 11.45
N THR A 100 2.95 -0.87 12.72
CA THR A 100 3.29 0.47 13.24
C THR A 100 4.58 1.00 12.59
N ALA A 101 5.64 0.17 12.55
CA ALA A 101 6.91 0.53 11.93
C ALA A 101 6.77 0.80 10.43
N ARG A 102 6.02 -0.06 9.72
CA ARG A 102 5.73 0.13 8.29
C ARG A 102 4.99 1.43 8.02
N TYR A 103 3.94 1.74 8.78
CA TYR A 103 3.19 3.00 8.60
C TYR A 103 4.05 4.22 8.93
N ALA A 104 4.88 4.17 9.98
CA ALA A 104 5.81 5.25 10.29
C ALA A 104 6.80 5.51 9.15
N PHE A 105 7.36 4.45 8.55
CA PHE A 105 8.19 4.55 7.36
C PHE A 105 7.44 5.16 6.17
N LEU A 106 6.25 4.67 5.85
CA LEU A 106 5.49 5.16 4.70
C LEU A 106 5.09 6.64 4.85
N ARG A 107 4.69 7.07 6.05
CA ARG A 107 4.41 8.49 6.34
C ARG A 107 5.64 9.37 6.21
N ARG A 108 6.81 8.90 6.66
CA ARG A 108 8.08 9.61 6.47
C ARG A 108 8.38 9.81 4.98
N ILE A 109 8.28 8.76 4.18
CA ILE A 109 8.50 8.86 2.72
C ILE A 109 7.48 9.80 2.09
N ALA A 110 6.21 9.74 2.49
CA ALA A 110 5.21 10.67 1.97
C ALA A 110 5.57 12.13 2.24
N GLY A 111 6.09 12.45 3.43
CA GLY A 111 6.62 13.78 3.74
C GLY A 111 7.84 14.15 2.89
N GLU A 112 8.80 13.25 2.72
CA GLU A 112 10.03 13.47 1.93
C GLU A 112 9.74 13.71 0.44
N THR A 113 8.72 13.05 -0.12
CA THR A 113 8.37 13.14 -1.54
C THR A 113 7.22 14.12 -1.84
N ASN A 114 6.74 14.83 -0.81
CA ASN A 114 5.54 15.69 -0.85
C ASN A 114 4.31 14.96 -1.38
N SER A 115 4.15 13.68 -1.01
CA SER A 115 2.99 12.87 -1.37
C SER A 115 1.81 13.15 -0.44
N THR A 116 0.62 13.20 -1.03
CA THR A 116 -0.65 13.47 -0.31
C THR A 116 -1.48 12.21 -0.12
N ALA A 117 -1.00 11.05 -0.58
CA ALA A 117 -1.68 9.78 -0.38
C ALA A 117 -0.68 8.63 -0.26
N ILE A 118 -1.11 7.58 0.45
CA ILE A 118 -0.43 6.28 0.52
C ILE A 118 -1.39 5.21 0.01
N ALA A 119 -1.01 4.51 -1.06
CA ALA A 119 -1.75 3.38 -1.60
C ALA A 119 -1.23 2.07 -1.01
N LEU A 120 -2.16 1.25 -0.48
CA LEU A 120 -1.89 -0.06 0.10
C LEU A 120 -2.63 -1.14 -0.69
N GLY A 121 -1.98 -2.28 -0.94
CA GLY A 121 -2.54 -3.39 -1.70
C GLY A 121 -3.50 -4.26 -0.88
N HIS A 122 -4.40 -3.66 -0.10
CA HIS A 122 -5.37 -4.45 0.67
C HIS A 122 -6.41 -5.08 -0.26
N THR A 123 -6.64 -6.37 -0.09
CA THR A 123 -7.58 -7.19 -0.86
C THR A 123 -8.97 -7.23 -0.22
N GLN A 124 -9.91 -7.89 -0.89
CA GLN A 124 -11.23 -8.18 -0.33
C GLN A 124 -11.13 -9.16 0.85
N ASP A 125 -10.13 -10.05 0.87
CA ASP A 125 -9.92 -10.98 1.98
C ASP A 125 -9.47 -10.22 3.23
N ASP A 126 -8.60 -9.21 3.09
CA ASP A 126 -8.20 -8.34 4.21
C ASP A 126 -9.40 -7.59 4.82
N GLN A 127 -10.39 -7.24 3.99
CA GLN A 127 -11.65 -6.62 4.45
C GLN A 127 -12.50 -7.60 5.26
N VAL A 128 -12.58 -8.86 4.82
CA VAL A 128 -13.30 -9.93 5.52
C VAL A 128 -12.60 -10.29 6.82
N GLU A 129 -11.27 -10.41 6.82
CA GLU A 129 -10.48 -10.66 8.04
C GLU A 129 -10.64 -9.52 9.05
N THR A 130 -10.58 -8.27 8.59
CA THR A 130 -10.79 -7.09 9.45
C THR A 130 -12.19 -7.11 10.06
N LEU A 131 -13.22 -7.42 9.25
CA LEU A 131 -14.59 -7.56 9.71
C LEU A 131 -14.73 -8.69 10.75
N LEU A 132 -14.16 -9.86 10.49
CA LEU A 132 -14.19 -11.00 11.41
C LEU A 132 -13.47 -10.71 12.73
N LEU A 133 -12.31 -10.03 12.67
CA LEU A 133 -11.60 -9.58 13.87
C LEU A 133 -12.42 -8.56 14.69
N HIS A 134 -13.08 -7.62 14.04
CA HIS A 134 -13.98 -6.66 14.70
C HIS A 134 -15.18 -7.37 15.36
N LEU A 135 -15.80 -8.32 14.65
CA LEU A 135 -16.89 -9.16 15.16
C LEU A 135 -16.46 -9.96 16.41
N LEU A 136 -15.32 -10.64 16.34
CA LEU A 136 -14.78 -11.43 17.47
C LEU A 136 -14.41 -10.58 18.68
N ARG A 137 -14.09 -9.29 18.48
CA ARG A 137 -13.77 -8.32 19.55
C ARG A 137 -15.00 -7.60 20.12
N GLY A 138 -16.21 -7.94 19.68
CA GLY A 138 -17.46 -7.37 20.20
C GLY A 138 -17.76 -5.95 19.72
N SER A 139 -17.30 -5.58 18.52
CA SER A 139 -17.57 -4.25 17.97
C SER A 139 -19.05 -4.08 17.60
N GLY A 140 -19.68 -2.98 18.02
CA GLY A 140 -21.06 -2.63 17.62
C GLY A 140 -21.20 -2.30 16.11
N SER A 141 -22.40 -1.98 15.64
CA SER A 141 -22.70 -1.79 14.20
C SER A 141 -21.82 -0.77 13.45
N ARG A 142 -21.22 0.21 14.15
CA ARG A 142 -20.22 1.14 13.57
C ARG A 142 -18.83 0.53 13.38
N GLY A 143 -18.46 -0.50 14.16
CA GLY A 143 -17.20 -1.23 14.04
C GLY A 143 -17.23 -2.36 13.00
N LEU A 144 -18.40 -2.66 12.43
CA LEU A 144 -18.54 -3.55 11.27
C LEU A 144 -18.08 -2.92 9.96
N GLY A 145 -17.85 -1.60 9.95
CA GLY A 145 -17.09 -0.98 8.88
C GLY A 145 -15.65 -1.46 8.97
N ALA A 146 -15.22 -2.30 8.02
CA ALA A 146 -13.82 -2.68 7.85
C ALA A 146 -13.02 -1.48 7.29
N MET A 147 -12.11 -1.66 6.33
CA MET A 147 -11.26 -0.57 5.87
C MET A 147 -12.00 0.34 4.87
N ARG A 148 -11.90 1.66 5.06
CA ARG A 148 -12.38 2.66 4.10
C ARG A 148 -11.53 2.64 2.84
N ARG A 149 -12.10 3.07 1.71
CA ARG A 149 -11.40 3.16 0.41
C ARG A 149 -10.34 4.27 0.38
N ARG A 150 -10.59 5.37 1.09
CA ARG A 150 -9.63 6.43 1.43
C ARG A 150 -9.91 6.83 2.88
N ASP A 151 -8.85 6.93 3.68
CA ASP A 151 -8.93 7.44 5.04
C ASP A 151 -8.44 8.90 5.05
N GLN A 152 -8.87 9.71 6.01
CA GLN A 152 -8.45 11.13 6.11
C GLN A 152 -7.14 11.32 6.87
N ASP A 153 -6.45 10.22 7.19
CA ASP A 153 -5.19 10.22 7.92
C ASP A 153 -4.02 10.74 7.07
N LEU A 154 -4.17 10.69 5.73
CA LEU A 154 -3.36 11.37 4.70
C LEU A 154 -4.20 11.68 3.45
#